data_AF-A0A401REH2-F1
#
_entry.id   AF-A0A401REH2-F1
#
_cell.length_a   1.000
_cell.length_b   1.000
_cell.length_c   1.000
_cell.angle_alpha   90.00
_cell.angle_beta   90.00
_cell.angle_gamma   90.00
#
_symmetry.space_group_name_H-M   'P 1'
#
loop_
_entity.id
_entity.type
_entity.pdbx_description
1 polymer ?
#
loop_
_entity_poly.entity_id
_entity_poly.type
_entity_poly.pdbx_seq_one_letter_code
_entity_poly.pdbx_strand_id
1 'polypeptide(L)'
;ECTDPCCEPSTCKLKPGAQCPSTGTCCKDCQFLPAGTMCRGLMGECDLPEFCTGNFSDCPENVFLKNGYTCSNGTLYCSDGICQSADKQCQEIWGPGAKSAEDVCYLYTNNAGSPFGNCGKNDNNDYIKCQNKDVKCGKIQCKGGNPSPIQGGNVHFSTTKFEIDNVQIKCRGTYSNLPDSISPDLVRQGTKCGDKKVSH
;
A
#
# COMPACT_ATOMS: atom_id res chain seq x y z
N GLU A 1 -22.63 -11.51 -26.58
CA GLU A 1 -21.95 -12.44 -27.50
C GLU A 1 -20.45 -12.26 -27.36
N CYS A 2 -19.67 -13.35 -27.42
CA CYS A 2 -18.21 -13.29 -27.42
C CYS A 2 -17.74 -13.17 -28.87
N THR A 3 -17.09 -12.06 -29.21
CA THR A 3 -16.65 -11.73 -30.58
C THR A 3 -15.12 -11.68 -30.65
N ASP A 4 -14.45 -12.75 -30.20
CA ASP A 4 -12.99 -12.86 -30.33
C ASP A 4 -12.63 -13.26 -31.78
N PRO A 5 -11.87 -12.45 -32.53
CA PRO A 5 -11.43 -12.83 -33.88
C PRO A 5 -10.55 -14.08 -33.91
N CYS A 6 -9.87 -14.43 -32.82
CA CYS A 6 -8.92 -15.53 -32.70
C CYS A 6 -9.49 -16.81 -32.08
N CYS A 7 -10.68 -16.75 -31.47
CA CYS A 7 -11.30 -17.86 -30.72
C CYS A 7 -12.72 -18.15 -31.21
N GLU A 8 -13.10 -19.42 -31.29
CA GLU A 8 -14.45 -19.88 -31.63
C GLU A 8 -15.38 -19.83 -30.41
N PRO A 9 -16.40 -18.95 -30.37
CA PRO A 9 -17.20 -18.68 -29.18
C PRO A 9 -17.96 -19.88 -28.62
N SER A 10 -18.36 -20.80 -29.50
CA SER A 10 -19.16 -21.99 -29.15
C SER A 10 -18.32 -23.15 -28.60
N THR A 11 -17.02 -23.16 -28.85
CA THR A 11 -16.14 -24.29 -28.50
C THR A 11 -14.99 -23.90 -27.59
N CYS A 12 -14.75 -22.61 -27.37
CA CYS A 12 -13.61 -22.07 -26.63
C CYS A 12 -12.25 -22.56 -27.17
N LYS A 13 -12.17 -22.77 -28.48
CA LYS A 13 -10.93 -23.20 -29.17
C LYS A 13 -10.39 -22.10 -30.05
N LEU A 14 -9.07 -22.05 -30.17
CA LEU A 14 -8.40 -21.16 -31.13
C LEU A 14 -8.81 -21.51 -32.57
N LYS A 15 -9.00 -20.48 -33.39
CA LYS A 15 -9.23 -20.63 -34.82
C LYS A 15 -7.96 -21.15 -35.53
N PRO A 16 -8.09 -21.79 -36.70
CA PRO A 16 -6.93 -22.24 -37.47
C PRO A 16 -5.92 -21.11 -37.70
N GLY A 17 -4.66 -21.35 -37.37
CA GLY A 17 -3.56 -20.37 -37.51
C GLY A 17 -3.42 -19.38 -36.35
N ALA A 18 -4.36 -19.34 -35.40
CA ALA A 18 -4.22 -18.54 -34.18
C ALA A 18 -3.33 -19.26 -33.16
N GLN A 19 -2.43 -18.51 -32.54
CA GLN A 19 -1.57 -18.96 -31.44
C GLN A 19 -2.09 -18.54 -30.07
N CYS A 20 -2.84 -17.44 -30.02
CA CYS A 20 -3.40 -16.86 -28.81
C CYS A 20 -4.81 -16.29 -29.05
N PRO A 21 -5.64 -16.20 -27.98
CA PRO A 21 -6.87 -15.42 -28.04
C PRO A 21 -6.52 -13.93 -28.18
N SER A 22 -7.45 -13.11 -28.70
CA SER A 22 -7.20 -11.66 -28.81
C SER A 22 -7.12 -10.96 -27.45
N THR A 23 -7.54 -11.66 -26.38
CA THR A 23 -7.36 -11.24 -25.00
C THR A 23 -5.95 -11.56 -24.52
N GLY A 24 -5.19 -10.54 -24.14
CA GLY A 24 -3.84 -10.69 -23.60
C GLY A 24 -2.90 -9.63 -24.16
N THR A 25 -2.09 -9.01 -23.30
CA THR A 25 -1.20 -7.91 -23.70
C THR A 25 -0.01 -8.36 -24.55
N CYS A 26 0.26 -9.67 -24.61
CA CYS A 26 1.29 -10.30 -25.42
C CYS A 26 0.75 -11.01 -26.67
N CYS A 27 -0.51 -10.76 -27.06
CA CYS A 27 -1.08 -11.24 -28.31
C CYS A 27 -1.40 -10.07 -29.24
N LYS A 28 -1.04 -10.19 -30.52
CA LYS A 28 -1.43 -9.25 -31.57
C LYS A 28 -1.73 -10.00 -32.86
N ASP A 29 -2.86 -9.69 -33.48
CA ASP A 29 -3.30 -10.32 -34.73
C ASP A 29 -3.30 -11.86 -34.64
N CYS A 30 -3.76 -12.39 -33.49
CA CYS A 30 -3.80 -13.81 -33.15
C CYS A 30 -2.43 -14.51 -33.06
N GLN A 31 -1.32 -13.77 -33.05
CA GLN A 31 0.05 -14.28 -32.91
C GLN A 31 0.68 -13.77 -31.62
N PHE A 32 1.59 -14.57 -31.04
CA PHE A 32 2.38 -14.10 -29.90
C PHE A 32 3.29 -12.93 -30.31
N LEU A 33 3.36 -11.91 -29.45
CA LEU A 33 4.37 -10.88 -29.59
C LEU A 33 5.78 -11.46 -29.37
N PRO A 34 6.82 -10.96 -30.07
CA PRO A 34 8.18 -11.44 -29.90
C PRO A 34 8.66 -11.35 -28.45
N ALA A 35 9.50 -12.31 -28.05
CA ALA A 35 10.17 -12.29 -26.76
C ALA A 35 10.93 -10.96 -26.55
N GLY A 36 10.79 -10.36 -25.36
CA GLY A 36 11.38 -9.06 -25.05
C GLY A 36 10.51 -7.86 -25.44
N THR A 37 9.31 -8.08 -25.99
CA THR A 37 8.33 -7.00 -26.19
C THR A 37 7.75 -6.57 -24.85
N MET A 38 7.88 -5.30 -24.46
CA MET A 38 7.38 -4.80 -23.18
C MET A 38 5.86 -4.88 -23.13
N CYS A 39 5.32 -5.57 -22.11
CA CYS A 39 3.87 -5.72 -21.91
C CYS A 39 3.36 -4.98 -20.68
N ARG A 40 4.25 -4.65 -19.73
CA ARG A 40 3.95 -3.74 -18.62
C ARG A 40 5.16 -2.86 -18.33
N GLY A 41 4.92 -1.56 -18.24
CA GLY A 41 5.94 -0.58 -17.86
C GLY A 41 6.04 -0.41 -16.35
N LEU A 42 7.04 0.37 -15.93
CA LEU A 42 7.25 0.77 -14.53
C LEU A 42 6.09 1.63 -14.00
N MET A 43 5.54 1.28 -12.84
CA MET A 43 4.59 2.10 -12.09
C MET A 43 5.25 2.99 -11.03
N GLY A 44 6.50 2.71 -10.67
CA GLY A 44 7.26 3.48 -9.68
C GLY A 44 8.69 2.99 -9.53
N GLU A 45 9.45 3.63 -8.64
CA GLU A 45 10.86 3.33 -8.40
C GLU A 45 11.12 1.95 -7.76
N CYS A 46 10.08 1.32 -7.19
CA CYS A 46 10.14 -0.01 -6.56
C CYS A 46 9.67 -1.13 -7.48
N ASP A 47 9.27 -0.81 -8.70
CA ASP A 47 8.65 -1.72 -9.65
C ASP A 47 9.66 -2.13 -10.74
N LEU A 48 9.41 -3.23 -11.44
CA LEU A 48 10.23 -3.69 -12.58
C LEU A 48 9.34 -3.86 -13.83
N PRO A 49 9.83 -3.64 -15.05
CA PRO A 49 9.02 -3.87 -16.25
C PRO A 49 8.99 -5.35 -16.61
N GLU A 50 7.88 -5.80 -17.19
CA GLU A 50 7.72 -7.14 -17.74
C GLU A 50 7.66 -7.13 -19.26
N PHE A 51 8.14 -8.24 -19.81
CA PHE A 51 8.29 -8.44 -21.23
C PHE A 51 7.67 -9.77 -21.62
N CYS A 52 7.00 -9.78 -22.76
CA CYS A 52 6.46 -10.99 -23.36
C CYS A 52 7.56 -12.02 -23.52
N THR A 53 7.22 -13.28 -23.26
CA THR A 53 8.13 -14.42 -23.39
C THR A 53 8.22 -14.95 -24.82
N GLY A 54 7.29 -14.56 -25.70
CA GLY A 54 7.18 -15.06 -27.07
C GLY A 54 6.35 -16.33 -27.23
N ASN A 55 5.82 -16.89 -26.15
CA ASN A 55 5.08 -18.16 -26.14
C ASN A 55 3.80 -18.16 -25.28
N PHE A 56 3.46 -17.02 -24.66
CA PHE A 56 2.24 -16.83 -23.89
C PHE A 56 1.53 -15.54 -24.32
N SER A 57 0.19 -15.55 -24.24
CA SER A 57 -0.67 -14.42 -24.62
C SER A 57 -0.72 -13.34 -23.55
N ASP A 58 -0.51 -13.74 -22.30
CA ASP A 58 -0.52 -12.84 -21.16
C ASP A 58 0.90 -12.38 -20.83
N CYS A 59 1.00 -11.17 -20.29
CA CYS A 59 2.24 -10.69 -19.70
C CYS A 59 2.60 -11.59 -18.51
N PRO A 60 3.90 -11.88 -18.28
CA PRO A 60 4.34 -12.60 -17.08
C PRO A 60 3.84 -11.96 -15.78
N GLU A 61 3.91 -12.72 -14.69
CA GLU A 61 3.58 -12.22 -13.36
C GLU A 61 4.37 -10.95 -13.03
N ASN A 62 3.69 -10.02 -12.35
CA ASN A 62 4.30 -8.77 -11.91
C ASN A 62 5.44 -9.05 -10.93
N VAL A 63 6.63 -8.56 -11.27
CA VAL A 63 7.83 -8.61 -10.44
C VAL A 63 8.25 -7.20 -10.04
N PHE A 64 8.84 -7.08 -8.87
CA PHE A 64 9.25 -5.81 -8.30
C PHE A 64 10.60 -5.91 -7.59
N LEU A 65 11.18 -4.76 -7.25
CA LEU A 65 12.37 -4.73 -6.42
C LEU A 65 12.08 -5.41 -5.09
N LYS A 66 13.06 -6.19 -4.60
CA LYS A 66 12.94 -6.92 -3.35
C LYS A 66 12.55 -5.99 -2.19
N ASN A 67 11.67 -6.47 -1.31
CA ASN A 67 11.27 -5.73 -0.11
C ASN A 67 12.50 -5.31 0.71
N GLY A 68 12.55 -4.04 1.11
CA GLY A 68 13.67 -3.42 1.80
C GLY A 68 14.69 -2.68 0.91
N TYR A 69 14.57 -2.73 -0.42
CA TYR A 69 15.34 -1.83 -1.28
C TYR A 69 15.00 -0.37 -0.97
N THR A 70 15.99 0.52 -1.00
CA THR A 70 15.78 1.93 -0.69
C THR A 70 15.15 2.68 -1.85
N CYS A 71 14.24 3.59 -1.54
CA CYS A 71 13.49 4.41 -2.48
C CYS A 71 13.39 5.86 -1.96
N SER A 72 12.87 6.79 -2.75
CA SER A 72 12.76 8.21 -2.42
C SER A 72 14.10 8.81 -1.99
N ASN A 73 15.10 8.73 -2.88
CA ASN A 73 16.47 9.19 -2.63
C ASN A 73 17.11 8.59 -1.37
N GLY A 74 16.81 7.33 -1.06
CA GLY A 74 17.39 6.63 0.09
C GLY A 74 16.67 6.85 1.41
N THR A 75 15.54 7.55 1.43
CA THR A 75 14.84 7.92 2.67
C THR A 75 13.76 6.93 3.10
N LEU A 76 13.23 6.15 2.16
CA LEU A 76 12.14 5.17 2.34
C LEU A 76 12.53 3.79 1.81
N TYR A 77 11.63 2.82 1.94
CA TYR A 77 11.86 1.44 1.52
C TYR A 77 10.72 0.88 0.66
N CYS A 78 11.09 0.04 -0.30
CA CYS A 78 10.17 -0.72 -1.13
C CYS A 78 9.52 -1.85 -0.33
N SER A 79 8.21 -2.01 -0.49
CA SER A 79 7.47 -3.22 -0.12
C SER A 79 6.39 -3.48 -1.15
N ASP A 80 6.41 -4.68 -1.72
CA ASP A 80 5.40 -5.19 -2.65
C ASP A 80 5.21 -4.26 -3.87
N GLY A 81 6.34 -3.83 -4.44
CA GLY A 81 6.40 -2.94 -5.60
C GLY A 81 6.12 -1.46 -5.33
N ILE A 82 5.84 -1.09 -4.07
CA ILE A 82 5.49 0.28 -3.70
C ILE A 82 6.55 0.87 -2.75
N CYS A 83 6.95 2.12 -3.01
CA CYS A 83 7.77 2.88 -2.05
C CYS A 83 6.89 3.32 -0.87
N GLN A 84 7.02 2.62 0.26
CA GLN A 84 6.11 2.79 1.39
C GLN A 84 6.35 4.12 2.11
N SER A 85 5.28 4.90 2.28
CA SER A 85 5.32 6.24 2.84
C SER A 85 4.16 6.48 3.80
N ALA A 86 4.47 6.81 5.05
CA ALA A 86 3.48 7.20 6.04
C ALA A 86 2.71 8.47 5.60
N ASP A 87 3.36 9.39 4.89
CA ASP A 87 2.69 10.58 4.34
C ASP A 87 1.63 10.20 3.31
N LYS A 88 1.94 9.24 2.41
CA LYS A 88 0.97 8.74 1.43
C LYS A 88 -0.18 8.02 2.10
N GLN A 89 0.10 7.16 3.09
CA GLN A 89 -0.94 6.51 3.86
C GLN A 89 -1.85 7.53 4.56
N CYS A 90 -1.29 8.59 5.16
CA CYS A 90 -2.08 9.68 5.74
C CYS A 90 -2.94 10.41 4.71
N GLN A 91 -2.45 10.59 3.48
CA GLN A 91 -3.24 11.19 2.38
C GLN A 91 -4.38 10.30 1.92
N GLU A 92 -4.21 8.99 1.94
CA GLU A 92 -5.29 8.04 1.61
C GLU A 92 -6.39 8.04 2.68
N ILE A 93 -6.01 8.20 3.95
CA ILE A 93 -6.96 8.25 5.07
C ILE A 93 -7.66 9.61 5.15
N TRP A 94 -6.90 10.71 5.14
CA TRP A 94 -7.39 12.05 5.47
C TRP A 94 -7.47 12.99 4.27
N GLY A 95 -7.01 12.57 3.11
CA GLY A 95 -7.06 13.34 1.87
C GLY A 95 -5.86 14.23 1.61
N PRO A 96 -5.91 14.96 0.48
CA PRO A 96 -4.82 15.82 0.06
C PRO A 96 -4.38 16.79 1.16
N GLY A 97 -3.07 16.97 1.31
CA GLY A 97 -2.48 17.85 2.34
C GLY A 97 -2.28 17.19 3.70
N ALA A 98 -2.72 15.94 3.89
CA ALA A 98 -2.33 15.16 5.06
C ALA A 98 -0.87 14.68 4.98
N LYS A 99 -0.25 14.50 6.16
CA LYS A 99 1.11 13.97 6.34
C LYS A 99 1.19 13.14 7.61
N SER A 100 2.24 12.33 7.73
CA SER A 100 2.63 11.71 8.99
C SER A 100 2.86 12.80 10.05
N ALA A 101 2.35 12.55 11.25
CA ALA A 101 2.48 13.47 12.36
C ALA A 101 3.88 13.45 12.98
N GLU A 102 4.13 14.40 13.88
CA GLU A 102 5.36 14.51 14.64
C GLU A 102 5.58 13.30 15.55
N ASP A 103 6.85 13.02 15.89
CA ASP A 103 7.25 11.91 16.75
C ASP A 103 6.52 11.89 18.09
N VAL A 104 6.23 13.07 18.65
CA VAL A 104 5.48 13.22 19.90
C VAL A 104 4.06 12.67 19.80
N CYS A 105 3.43 12.74 18.63
CA CYS A 105 2.11 12.15 18.42
C CYS A 105 2.17 10.64 18.60
N TYR A 106 3.06 9.97 17.88
CA TYR A 106 3.27 8.53 18.00
C TYR A 106 3.64 8.14 19.43
N LEU A 107 4.58 8.86 20.04
CA LEU A 107 5.04 8.58 21.40
C LEU A 107 3.89 8.63 22.40
N TYR A 108 3.07 9.67 22.37
CA TYR A 108 1.98 9.83 23.33
C TYR A 108 0.84 8.85 23.06
N THR A 109 0.37 8.76 21.81
CA THR A 109 -0.82 7.97 21.49
C THR A 109 -0.53 6.48 21.58
N ASN A 110 0.61 6.02 21.06
CA ASN A 110 0.88 4.59 20.94
C ASN A 110 1.43 3.97 22.24
N ASN A 111 2.00 4.77 23.14
CA ASN A 111 2.29 4.33 24.51
C ASN A 111 1.03 4.23 25.38
N ALA A 112 -0.08 4.88 24.98
CA ALA A 112 -1.32 4.82 25.75
C ALA A 112 -1.96 3.42 25.71
N GLY A 113 -1.82 2.69 24.60
CA GLY A 113 -2.45 1.36 24.44
C GLY A 113 -3.96 1.48 24.39
N SER A 114 -4.47 2.27 23.45
CA SER A 114 -5.89 2.57 23.26
C SER A 114 -6.33 2.22 21.83
N PRO A 115 -7.64 2.22 21.52
CA PRO A 115 -8.12 1.99 20.15
C PRO A 115 -7.50 2.91 19.08
N PHE A 116 -7.10 4.13 19.46
CA PHE A 116 -6.53 5.14 18.55
C PHE A 116 -4.99 5.17 18.54
N GLY A 117 -4.34 4.37 19.39
CA GLY A 117 -2.89 4.32 19.48
C GLY A 117 -2.40 3.12 20.28
N ASN A 118 -1.79 2.16 19.59
CA ASN A 118 -1.32 0.89 20.15
C ASN A 118 -0.33 0.21 19.18
N CYS A 119 0.25 -0.91 19.59
CA CYS A 119 1.07 -1.82 18.79
C CYS A 119 0.35 -3.15 18.56
N GLY A 120 -0.92 -3.10 18.15
CA GLY A 120 -1.77 -4.27 17.95
C GLY A 120 -2.48 -4.70 19.23
N LYS A 121 -3.01 -5.93 19.20
CA LYS A 121 -3.75 -6.54 20.31
C LYS A 121 -3.12 -7.85 20.76
N ASN A 122 -3.30 -8.19 22.04
CA ASN A 122 -2.93 -9.50 22.57
C ASN A 122 -4.05 -10.53 22.32
N ASP A 123 -3.83 -11.78 22.75
CA ASP A 123 -4.80 -12.88 22.59
C ASP A 123 -6.14 -12.63 23.31
N ASN A 124 -6.15 -11.76 24.32
CA ASN A 124 -7.35 -11.35 25.06
C ASN A 124 -8.07 -10.17 24.40
N ASN A 125 -7.63 -9.73 23.21
CA ASN A 125 -8.16 -8.59 22.46
C ASN A 125 -7.94 -7.24 23.18
N ASP A 126 -7.00 -7.17 24.12
CA ASP A 126 -6.55 -5.92 24.76
C ASP A 126 -5.50 -5.22 23.90
N TYR A 127 -5.54 -3.89 23.89
CA TYR A 127 -4.57 -3.07 23.16
C TYR A 127 -3.19 -3.09 23.82
N ILE A 128 -2.17 -3.41 23.03
CA ILE A 128 -0.79 -3.45 23.47
C ILE A 128 -0.19 -2.04 23.43
N LYS A 129 0.37 -1.58 24.54
CA LYS A 129 1.18 -0.36 24.59
C LYS A 129 2.47 -0.57 23.83
N CYS A 130 2.83 0.36 22.96
CA CYS A 130 4.11 0.33 22.29
C CYS A 130 5.27 0.60 23.27
N GLN A 131 6.43 0.05 22.96
CA GLN A 131 7.69 0.54 23.53
C GLN A 131 8.12 1.79 22.77
N ASN A 132 8.87 2.70 23.41
CA ASN A 132 9.31 3.96 22.79
C ASN A 132 10.01 3.78 21.42
N LYS A 133 10.77 2.69 21.23
CA LYS A 133 11.47 2.36 19.98
C LYS A 133 10.54 1.83 18.86
N ASP A 134 9.31 1.48 19.21
CA ASP A 134 8.32 0.82 18.36
C ASP A 134 7.09 1.70 18.09
N VAL A 135 6.98 2.87 18.74
CA VAL A 135 5.80 3.75 18.62
C VAL A 135 5.48 4.14 17.18
N LYS A 136 6.48 4.28 16.31
CA LYS A 136 6.29 4.61 14.89
C LYS A 136 5.90 3.42 14.01
N CYS A 137 5.92 2.19 14.53
CA CYS A 137 5.52 0.99 13.81
C CYS A 137 4.11 0.51 14.24
N GLY A 138 3.52 1.13 15.27
CA GLY A 138 2.14 0.84 15.71
C GLY A 138 1.10 1.53 14.84
N LYS A 139 0.06 2.09 15.48
CA LYS A 139 -0.95 2.89 14.77
C LYS A 139 -0.40 4.14 14.12
N ILE A 140 -0.84 4.42 12.89
CA ILE A 140 -0.44 5.61 12.16
C ILE A 140 -1.06 6.86 12.80
N GLN A 141 -0.25 7.92 12.93
CA GLN A 141 -0.69 9.23 13.40
C GLN A 141 -0.45 10.24 12.29
N CYS A 142 -1.49 11.03 11.99
CA CYS A 142 -1.48 11.98 10.88
C CYS A 142 -1.73 13.41 11.35
N LYS A 143 -1.36 14.37 10.50
CA LYS A 143 -1.67 15.79 10.63
C LYS A 143 -2.14 16.34 9.29
N GLY A 144 -2.83 17.48 9.31
CA GLY A 144 -3.37 18.11 8.09
C GLY A 144 -4.49 17.29 7.43
N GLY A 145 -4.83 17.64 6.19
CA GLY A 145 -5.91 17.00 5.41
C GLY A 145 -7.32 17.47 5.79
N ASN A 146 -8.32 16.70 5.37
CA ASN A 146 -9.74 16.96 5.59
C ASN A 146 -10.13 16.84 7.08
N PRO A 147 -11.20 17.51 7.55
CA PRO A 147 -11.68 17.40 8.93
C PRO A 147 -12.10 15.99 9.37
N SER A 148 -12.45 15.12 8.42
CA SER A 148 -12.82 13.71 8.64
C SER A 148 -12.13 12.80 7.61
N PRO A 149 -11.94 11.50 7.90
CA PRO A 149 -11.38 10.55 6.95
C PRO A 149 -12.20 10.42 5.66
N ILE A 150 -11.56 10.09 4.53
CA ILE A 150 -12.22 9.96 3.21
C ILE A 150 -13.07 8.69 3.14
N GLN A 151 -12.61 7.58 3.72
CA GLN A 151 -13.41 6.36 3.81
C GLN A 151 -14.51 6.55 4.86
N GLY A 152 -15.70 6.97 4.41
CA GLY A 152 -16.88 7.14 5.24
C GLY A 152 -17.54 5.81 5.65
N GLY A 153 -18.29 5.85 6.76
CA GLY A 153 -19.28 4.81 7.11
C GLY A 153 -19.04 4.13 8.45
N ASN A 154 -17.82 3.68 8.77
CA ASN A 154 -17.52 2.87 9.97
C ASN A 154 -16.13 3.15 10.60
N VAL A 155 -15.53 4.29 10.29
CA VAL A 155 -14.22 4.67 10.84
C VAL A 155 -14.41 5.72 11.93
N HIS A 156 -14.11 5.35 13.17
CA HIS A 156 -13.99 6.31 14.26
C HIS A 156 -12.67 7.05 14.11
N PHE A 157 -12.64 8.32 14.50
CA PHE A 157 -11.41 9.09 14.49
C PHE A 157 -11.28 9.94 15.73
N SER A 158 -10.04 10.20 16.13
CA SER A 158 -9.70 11.02 17.27
C SER A 158 -8.69 12.08 16.86
N THR A 159 -8.80 13.27 17.46
CA THR A 159 -7.81 14.33 17.32
C THR A 159 -7.33 14.72 18.70
N THR A 160 -6.10 14.34 19.03
CA THR A 160 -5.43 14.77 20.25
C THR A 160 -4.66 16.06 19.98
N LYS A 161 -4.79 17.03 20.88
CA LYS A 161 -4.14 18.33 20.76
C LYS A 161 -3.13 18.49 21.87
N PHE A 162 -1.95 18.96 21.52
CA PHE A 162 -0.88 19.30 22.45
C PHE A 162 -0.38 20.70 22.14
N GLU A 163 0.31 21.28 23.11
CA GLU A 163 1.01 22.55 22.94
C GLU A 163 2.45 22.33 23.39
N ILE A 164 3.39 22.57 22.48
CA ILE A 164 4.83 22.48 22.74
C ILE A 164 5.44 23.78 22.23
N ASP A 165 6.12 24.52 23.10
CA ASP A 165 6.74 25.81 22.77
C ASP A 165 5.77 26.80 22.09
N ASN A 166 4.53 26.89 22.58
CA ASN A 166 3.42 27.68 22.02
C ASN A 166 3.00 27.28 20.59
N VAL A 167 3.42 26.10 20.12
CA VAL A 167 2.98 25.51 18.86
C VAL A 167 1.92 24.45 19.15
N GLN A 168 0.72 24.65 18.61
CA GLN A 168 -0.34 23.66 18.71
C GLN A 168 -0.08 22.49 17.75
N ILE A 169 0.11 21.30 18.30
CA ILE A 169 0.25 20.04 17.55
C ILE A 169 -1.08 19.31 17.56
N LYS A 170 -1.52 18.81 16.40
CA LYS A 170 -2.75 18.04 16.23
C LYS A 170 -2.41 16.65 15.72
N CYS A 171 -2.56 15.65 16.58
CA CYS A 171 -2.33 14.25 16.30
C CYS A 171 -3.66 13.58 15.96
N ARG A 172 -3.76 13.00 14.77
CA ARG A 172 -5.02 12.46 14.25
C ARG A 172 -4.86 10.98 13.96
N GLY A 173 -5.67 10.17 14.64
CA GLY A 173 -5.69 8.72 14.49
C GLY A 173 -7.09 8.23 14.12
N THR A 174 -7.14 7.08 13.48
CA THR A 174 -8.37 6.38 13.15
C THR A 174 -8.46 5.05 13.91
N TYR A 175 -9.69 4.59 14.07
CA TYR A 175 -10.01 3.29 14.63
C TYR A 175 -11.14 2.67 13.82
N SER A 176 -10.89 1.47 13.33
CA SER A 176 -11.91 0.60 12.73
C SER A 176 -11.96 -0.73 13.48
N ASN A 177 -13.12 -1.40 13.49
CA ASN A 177 -13.26 -2.76 14.03
C ASN A 177 -12.74 -3.84 13.06
N LEU A 178 -11.83 -3.48 12.15
CA LEU A 178 -11.24 -4.41 11.19
C LEU A 178 -10.09 -5.20 11.84
N PRO A 179 -9.80 -6.42 11.38
CA PRO A 179 -8.56 -7.12 11.72
C PRO A 179 -7.34 -6.30 11.32
N ASP A 180 -6.27 -6.40 12.12
CA ASP A 180 -5.00 -5.68 11.91
C ASP A 180 -4.43 -5.88 10.49
N SER A 181 -4.62 -7.06 9.89
CA SER A 181 -4.13 -7.41 8.55
C SER A 181 -4.74 -6.59 7.40
N ILE A 182 -5.91 -6.00 7.60
CA ILE A 182 -6.59 -5.18 6.59
C ILE A 182 -6.90 -3.77 7.11
N SER A 183 -6.46 -3.44 8.32
CA SER A 183 -6.81 -2.19 8.95
C SER A 183 -5.96 -1.05 8.38
N PRO A 184 -6.57 0.02 7.83
CA PRO A 184 -5.82 1.14 7.27
C PRO A 184 -5.17 2.02 8.34
N ASP A 185 -5.43 1.75 9.62
CA ASP A 185 -5.04 2.57 10.78
C ASP A 185 -3.73 2.14 11.47
N LEU A 186 -3.10 1.05 11.00
CA LEU A 186 -1.73 0.65 11.36
C LEU A 186 -0.72 1.18 10.35
N VAL A 187 0.49 1.51 10.79
CA VAL A 187 1.57 1.87 9.87
C VAL A 187 1.86 0.67 8.96
N ARG A 188 1.67 0.86 7.65
CA ARG A 188 1.79 -0.22 6.65
C ARG A 188 3.11 -0.96 6.76
N GLN A 189 3.05 -2.27 6.56
CA GLN A 189 4.23 -3.12 6.46
C GLN A 189 5.23 -2.55 5.44
N GLY A 190 6.52 -2.61 5.78
CA GLY A 190 7.60 -2.05 4.97
C GLY A 190 7.78 -0.53 5.06
N THR A 191 6.85 0.20 5.70
CA THR A 191 7.04 1.63 5.95
C THR A 191 8.18 1.86 6.94
N LYS A 192 9.07 2.80 6.64
CA LYS A 192 10.12 3.22 7.57
C LYS A 192 9.52 3.72 8.88
N CYS A 193 9.86 3.07 9.99
CA CYS A 193 9.44 3.48 11.33
C CYS A 193 10.61 3.74 12.29
N GLY A 194 11.85 3.65 11.80
CA GLY A 194 13.05 4.02 12.55
C GLY A 194 14.30 3.96 11.68
N ASP A 195 15.46 4.20 12.27
CA ASP A 195 16.73 4.07 11.57
C ASP A 195 17.00 2.61 11.20
N LYS A 196 17.12 2.36 9.89
CA LYS A 196 17.25 1.01 9.30
C LYS A 196 16.17 0.02 9.77
N LYS A 197 14.96 0.54 10.04
CA LYS A 197 13.84 -0.23 10.58
C LYS A 197 12.54 0.07 9.83
N VAL A 198 11.80 -0.99 9.54
CA VAL A 198 10.48 -0.93 8.89
C VAL A 198 9.41 -1.59 9.75
N SER A 199 8.15 -1.22 9.53
CA SER A 199 6.98 -1.84 10.17
C SER A 199 6.78 -3.27 9.64
N HIS A 200 6.34 -4.19 10.50
CA HIS A 200 6.15 -5.60 10.19
C HIS A 200 4.82 -6.13 10.68
#